data_AF-A0A0M3J660-F1
#
_entry.id   AF-A0A0M3J660-F1
#
_cell.length_a   1.000
_cell.length_b   1.000
_cell.length_c   1.000
_cell.angle_alpha   90.00
_cell.angle_beta   90.00
_cell.angle_gamma   90.00
#
_symmetry.space_group_name_H-M   'P 1'
#
loop_
_entity.id
_entity.type
_entity.pdbx_description
1 polymer ?
#
loop_
_entity_poly.entity_id
_entity_poly.type
_entity_poly.pdbx_seq_one_letter_code
_entity_poly.pdbx_strand_id
1 'polypeptide(L)'
;MELSQMLTQAMYTNESYMKQIPHCTPALLERCNEKKVSTVFDLLDLEDDVRSELLQMNAEQMLNVAKFCNNYPSIEVEYRIENDGTVNIGDTVSVSVEMDRDNDQNGMAPPVIAPLFPQKRKEEGWWLVIGDSATNSLFSIKRLTVHQKAKMTLDFTAQNAGKMNYKLYFICDSYLGVDQEFDLKFRVEEPGRSRKRPRDED
;
A
#
# COMPACT_ATOMS: atom_id res chain seq x y z
N MET A 1 5.22 6.32 -8.16
CA MET A 1 4.95 6.82 -6.79
C MET A 1 6.16 6.62 -5.89
N GLU A 2 6.89 5.52 -6.07
CA GLU A 2 8.19 5.22 -5.44
C GLU A 2 9.21 6.36 -5.41
N LEU A 3 9.30 7.21 -6.46
CA LEU A 3 10.20 8.37 -6.44
C LEU A 3 9.94 9.31 -5.24
N SER A 4 8.69 9.45 -4.79
CA SER A 4 8.36 10.23 -3.58
C SER A 4 8.96 9.58 -2.33
N GLN A 5 8.87 8.25 -2.22
CA GLN A 5 9.44 7.50 -1.10
C GLN A 5 10.98 7.61 -1.12
N MET A 6 11.61 7.44 -2.30
CA MET A 6 13.05 7.59 -2.51
C MET A 6 13.56 8.95 -2.05
N LEU A 7 12.86 10.03 -2.44
CA LEU A 7 13.22 11.40 -2.05
C LEU A 7 13.01 11.64 -0.55
N THR A 8 11.99 10.99 0.05
CA THR A 8 11.71 11.10 1.48
C THR A 8 12.77 10.41 2.31
N GLN A 9 13.14 9.19 1.95
CA GLN A 9 14.05 8.32 2.71
C GLN A 9 15.51 8.38 2.24
N ALA A 10 15.79 9.20 1.23
CA ALA A 10 17.11 9.39 0.62
C ALA A 10 17.78 8.06 0.19
N MET A 11 17.01 7.21 -0.50
CA MET A 11 17.49 5.91 -1.00
C MET A 11 16.91 5.56 -2.37
N TYR A 12 17.53 4.59 -3.04
CA TYR A 12 17.07 4.06 -4.33
C TYR A 12 16.23 2.79 -4.15
N THR A 13 15.39 2.48 -5.13
CA THR A 13 14.50 1.30 -5.10
C THR A 13 15.23 -0.04 -5.15
N ASN A 14 16.48 -0.06 -5.63
CA ASN A 14 17.32 -1.25 -5.66
C ASN A 14 18.17 -1.44 -4.38
N GLU A 15 18.03 -0.56 -3.40
CA GLU A 15 18.69 -0.67 -2.11
C GLU A 15 17.79 -1.38 -1.09
N SER A 16 18.39 -1.97 -0.05
CA SER A 16 17.65 -2.63 1.02
C SER A 16 16.73 -1.64 1.75
N TYR A 17 15.48 -2.04 2.01
CA TYR A 17 14.53 -1.26 2.83
C TYR A 17 15.05 -0.97 4.23
N MET A 18 15.99 -1.78 4.73
CA MET A 18 16.67 -1.57 6.01
C MET A 18 17.51 -0.30 6.05
N LYS A 19 17.86 0.28 4.89
CA LYS A 19 18.57 1.57 4.79
C LYS A 19 17.78 2.74 5.36
N GLN A 20 16.44 2.62 5.44
CA GLN A 20 15.57 3.64 6.05
C GLN A 20 15.75 3.76 7.57
N ILE A 21 16.30 2.72 8.21
CA ILE A 21 16.45 2.68 9.66
C ILE A 21 17.50 3.71 10.11
N PRO A 22 17.24 4.48 11.18
CA PRO A 22 18.22 5.40 11.74
C PRO A 22 19.55 4.71 12.08
N HIS A 23 20.67 5.40 11.86
CA HIS A 23 22.03 4.88 12.14
C HIS A 23 22.41 3.63 11.33
N CYS A 24 21.73 3.37 10.22
CA CYS A 24 22.05 2.24 9.37
C CYS A 24 23.45 2.37 8.74
N THR A 25 24.28 1.36 8.97
CA THR A 25 25.64 1.28 8.45
C THR A 25 25.75 0.14 7.42
N PRO A 26 26.74 0.15 6.52
CA PRO A 26 26.96 -0.97 5.60
C PRO A 26 27.12 -2.32 6.32
N ALA A 27 27.79 -2.33 7.47
CA ALA A 27 27.96 -3.53 8.29
C ALA A 27 26.62 -4.04 8.88
N LEU A 28 25.68 -3.13 9.21
CA LEU A 28 24.33 -3.53 9.62
C LEU A 28 23.58 -4.19 8.46
N LEU A 29 23.65 -3.62 7.25
CA LEU A 29 22.99 -4.17 6.07
C LEU A 29 23.51 -5.58 5.72
N GLU A 30 24.81 -5.81 5.86
CA GLU A 30 25.42 -7.13 5.67
C GLU A 30 24.86 -8.16 6.66
N ARG A 31 24.83 -7.82 7.95
CA ARG A 31 24.22 -8.70 8.97
C ARG A 31 22.74 -8.94 8.75
N CYS A 32 21.98 -7.93 8.31
CA CYS A 32 20.57 -8.09 7.95
C CYS A 32 20.41 -9.11 6.82
N ASN A 33 21.24 -9.02 5.77
CA ASN A 33 21.22 -9.96 4.66
C ASN A 33 21.59 -11.39 5.11
N GLU A 34 22.62 -11.55 5.94
CA GLU A 34 23.03 -12.86 6.49
C GLU A 34 21.91 -13.52 7.32
N LYS A 35 21.22 -12.73 8.15
CA LYS A 35 20.08 -13.18 8.97
C LYS A 35 18.76 -13.21 8.19
N LYS A 36 18.75 -12.89 6.90
CA LYS A 36 17.55 -12.81 6.03
C LYS A 36 16.47 -11.85 6.54
N VAL A 37 16.91 -10.76 7.17
CA VAL A 37 16.05 -9.65 7.61
C VAL A 37 16.03 -8.62 6.47
N SER A 38 14.91 -8.56 5.76
CA SER A 38 14.76 -7.79 4.53
C SER A 38 13.81 -6.61 4.64
N THR A 39 12.87 -6.67 5.59
CA THR A 39 11.86 -5.64 5.85
C THR A 39 11.92 -5.14 7.29
N VAL A 40 11.26 -4.00 7.55
CA VAL A 40 11.11 -3.46 8.91
C VAL A 40 10.21 -4.38 9.76
N PHE A 41 9.26 -5.08 9.14
CA PHE A 41 8.45 -6.09 9.82
C PHE A 41 9.30 -7.27 10.27
N ASP A 42 10.21 -7.76 9.42
CA ASP A 42 11.15 -8.83 9.79
C ASP A 42 11.98 -8.45 11.03
N LEU A 43 12.38 -7.17 11.14
CA LEU A 43 13.12 -6.66 12.29
C LEU A 43 12.25 -6.59 13.56
N LEU A 44 10.97 -6.24 13.43
CA LEU A 44 10.02 -6.18 14.53
C LEU A 44 9.68 -7.57 15.09
N ASP A 45 9.72 -8.59 14.23
CA ASP A 45 9.46 -9.99 14.59
C ASP A 45 10.66 -10.71 15.22
N LEU A 46 11.83 -10.07 15.28
CA LEU A 46 13.00 -10.64 15.94
C LEU A 46 12.87 -10.59 17.47
N GLU A 47 13.29 -11.67 18.11
CA GLU A 47 13.53 -11.72 19.55
C GLU A 47 14.56 -10.65 20.00
N ASP A 48 14.42 -10.17 21.23
CA ASP A 48 15.20 -9.05 21.78
C ASP A 48 16.71 -9.24 21.71
N ASP A 49 17.18 -10.46 22.00
CA ASP A 49 18.59 -10.82 21.97
C ASP A 49 19.14 -10.83 20.53
N VAL A 50 18.39 -11.45 19.60
CA VAL A 50 18.73 -11.52 18.17
C VAL A 50 18.76 -10.11 17.55
N ARG A 51 17.77 -9.28 17.90
CA ARG A 51 17.66 -7.89 17.45
C ARG A 51 18.80 -7.03 17.99
N SER A 52 19.17 -7.21 19.25
CA SER A 52 20.30 -6.48 19.85
C SER A 52 21.64 -6.88 19.21
N GLU A 53 21.85 -8.17 18.97
CA GLU A 53 23.04 -8.68 18.28
C GLU A 53 23.10 -8.19 16.82
N LEU A 54 21.95 -8.10 16.14
CA LEU A 54 21.86 -7.58 14.78
C LEU A 54 22.20 -6.08 14.73
N LEU A 55 21.55 -5.27 15.57
CA LEU A 55 21.67 -3.82 15.51
C LEU A 55 23.03 -3.31 16.02
N GLN A 56 23.56 -3.89 17.12
CA GLN A 56 24.82 -3.47 17.76
C GLN A 56 24.88 -1.96 18.06
N MET A 57 23.76 -1.41 18.50
CA MET A 57 23.57 0.02 18.73
C MET A 57 23.61 0.37 20.22
N ASN A 58 24.01 1.60 20.54
CA ASN A 58 23.91 2.11 21.90
C ASN A 58 22.45 2.45 22.28
N ALA A 59 22.19 2.75 23.55
CA ALA A 59 20.82 3.01 24.04
C ALA A 59 20.11 4.18 23.32
N GLU A 60 20.85 5.24 22.95
CA GLU A 60 20.29 6.39 22.24
C GLU A 60 19.93 6.06 20.78
N GLN A 61 20.79 5.28 20.11
CA GLN A 61 20.55 4.78 18.76
C GLN A 61 19.35 3.82 18.74
N MET A 62 19.28 2.91 19.71
CA MET A 62 18.15 1.99 19.88
C MET A 62 16.82 2.74 20.09
N LEU A 63 16.82 3.84 20.86
CA LEU A 63 15.64 4.67 21.03
C LEU A 63 15.18 5.30 19.69
N ASN A 64 16.12 5.74 18.86
CA ASN A 64 15.81 6.27 17.53
C ASN A 64 15.23 5.20 16.60
N VAL A 65 15.77 3.98 16.62
CA VAL A 65 15.24 2.84 15.86
C VAL A 65 13.85 2.46 16.35
N ALA A 66 13.64 2.36 17.66
CA ALA A 66 12.33 2.07 18.24
C ALA A 66 11.29 3.12 17.82
N LYS A 67 11.65 4.40 17.85
CA LYS A 67 10.79 5.49 17.38
C LYS A 67 10.46 5.35 15.89
N PHE A 68 11.45 5.00 15.05
CA PHE A 68 11.21 4.74 13.63
C PHE A 68 10.21 3.60 13.44
N CYS A 69 10.43 2.46 14.10
CA CYS A 69 9.57 1.28 13.95
C CYS A 69 8.15 1.54 14.46
N ASN A 70 7.98 2.24 15.58
CA ASN A 70 6.66 2.63 16.09
C ASN A 70 5.89 3.55 15.12
N ASN A 71 6.61 4.39 14.39
CA ASN A 71 6.02 5.30 13.39
C ASN A 71 5.95 4.69 11.98
N TYR A 72 6.50 3.49 11.77
CA TYR A 72 6.47 2.80 10.48
C TYR A 72 5.05 2.28 10.22
N PRO A 73 4.45 2.48 9.04
CA PRO A 73 3.03 2.19 8.84
C PRO A 73 2.62 0.76 9.13
N SER A 74 1.61 0.59 9.99
CA SER A 74 0.84 -0.65 10.14
C SER A 74 -0.62 -0.35 9.82
N ILE A 75 -1.05 -0.71 8.62
CA ILE A 75 -2.39 -0.44 8.11
C ILE A 75 -2.96 -1.70 7.50
N GLU A 76 -4.07 -2.18 8.05
CA GLU A 76 -4.89 -3.22 7.46
C GLU A 76 -5.83 -2.61 6.40
N VAL A 77 -5.95 -3.29 5.26
CA VAL A 77 -6.78 -2.84 4.13
C VAL A 77 -7.78 -3.92 3.77
N GLU A 78 -9.07 -3.57 3.86
CA GLU A 78 -10.16 -4.37 3.32
C GLU A 78 -10.74 -3.69 2.08
N TYR A 79 -11.13 -4.46 1.08
CA TYR A 79 -11.82 -3.92 -0.09
C TYR A 79 -13.02 -4.78 -0.50
N ARG A 80 -14.01 -4.13 -1.09
CA ARG A 80 -15.23 -4.77 -1.61
C ARG A 80 -15.62 -4.12 -2.93
N ILE A 81 -15.94 -4.94 -3.91
CA ILE A 81 -16.56 -4.48 -5.15
C ILE A 81 -18.05 -4.30 -4.87
N GLU A 82 -18.53 -3.07 -4.92
CA GLU A 82 -19.93 -2.72 -4.75
C GLU A 82 -20.65 -2.94 -6.09
N ASN A 83 -21.09 -4.18 -6.34
CA ASN A 83 -21.94 -4.52 -7.47
C ASN A 83 -23.11 -5.38 -7.00
N ASP A 84 -24.32 -4.84 -7.12
CA ASP A 84 -25.57 -5.52 -6.73
C ASP A 84 -26.06 -6.51 -7.82
N GLY A 85 -25.23 -6.85 -8.80
CA GLY A 85 -25.61 -7.73 -9.92
C GLY A 85 -24.53 -7.91 -10.98
N THR A 86 -24.97 -8.24 -12.20
CA THR A 86 -24.10 -8.41 -13.37
C THR A 86 -23.58 -7.06 -13.84
N VAL A 87 -22.25 -6.94 -13.96
CA VAL A 87 -21.59 -5.77 -14.57
C VAL A 87 -21.62 -5.90 -16.08
N ASN A 88 -22.11 -4.89 -16.79
CA ASN A 88 -22.08 -4.83 -18.25
C ASN A 88 -21.03 -3.83 -18.73
N ILE A 89 -20.64 -3.93 -20.00
CA ILE A 89 -19.84 -2.88 -20.64
C ILE A 89 -20.58 -1.54 -20.53
N GLY A 90 -19.86 -0.51 -20.08
CA GLY A 90 -20.37 0.83 -19.87
C GLY A 90 -20.82 1.11 -18.45
N ASP A 91 -20.99 0.09 -17.61
CA ASP A 91 -21.38 0.26 -16.21
C ASP A 91 -20.21 0.84 -15.39
N THR A 92 -20.55 1.65 -14.38
CA THR A 92 -19.61 2.09 -13.37
C THR A 92 -19.42 0.98 -12.34
N VAL A 93 -18.17 0.57 -12.14
CA VAL A 93 -17.77 -0.35 -11.08
C VAL A 93 -17.20 0.49 -9.93
N SER A 94 -17.79 0.31 -8.75
CA SER A 94 -17.36 0.97 -7.52
C SER A 94 -16.63 -0.02 -6.62
N VAL A 95 -15.46 0.37 -6.11
CA VAL A 95 -14.66 -0.42 -5.18
C VAL A 95 -14.51 0.35 -3.87
N SER A 96 -15.18 -0.11 -2.83
CA SER A 96 -15.05 0.39 -1.46
C SER A 96 -13.75 -0.15 -0.87
N VAL A 97 -12.95 0.73 -0.29
CA VAL A 97 -11.73 0.36 0.43
C VAL A 97 -11.80 0.97 1.83
N GLU A 98 -11.63 0.13 2.84
CA GLU A 98 -11.57 0.48 4.25
C GLU A 98 -10.16 0.23 4.76
N MET A 99 -9.61 1.19 5.51
CA MET A 99 -8.28 1.10 6.11
C MET A 99 -8.38 1.31 7.61
N ASP A 100 -7.69 0.47 8.36
CA ASP A 100 -7.56 0.57 9.81
C ASP A 100 -6.08 0.59 10.18
N ARG A 101 -5.66 1.57 11.00
CA ARG A 101 -4.27 1.76 11.41
C ARG A 101 -4.08 1.28 12.83
N ASP A 102 -3.13 0.37 13.04
CA ASP A 102 -2.80 -0.14 14.39
C ASP A 102 -1.88 0.79 15.17
N ASN A 103 -0.99 1.51 14.47
CA ASN A 103 0.05 2.33 15.09
C ASN A 103 -0.32 3.82 15.18
N ASP A 104 -1.60 4.13 15.38
CA ASP A 104 -2.06 5.50 15.56
C ASP A 104 -1.56 6.11 16.88
N GLN A 105 -1.39 7.44 16.90
CA GLN A 105 -1.03 8.21 18.08
C GLN A 105 -2.19 9.16 18.41
N ASN A 106 -3.04 8.78 19.37
CA ASN A 106 -4.24 9.53 19.78
C ASN A 106 -5.21 9.80 18.61
N GLY A 107 -5.47 8.79 17.80
CA GLY A 107 -6.37 8.84 16.65
C GLY A 107 -5.74 9.44 15.39
N MET A 108 -4.46 9.80 15.43
CA MET A 108 -3.75 10.47 14.33
C MET A 108 -2.61 9.61 13.81
N ALA A 109 -2.31 9.75 12.51
CA ALA A 109 -1.13 9.14 11.92
C ALA A 109 0.14 9.73 12.58
N PRO A 110 1.12 8.92 12.95
CA PRO A 110 2.40 9.43 13.41
C PRO A 110 3.11 10.21 12.30
N PRO A 111 3.90 11.25 12.63
CA PRO A 111 4.67 11.97 11.62
C PRO A 111 5.75 11.07 11.02
N VAL A 112 6.08 11.32 9.75
CA VAL A 112 7.08 10.57 9.00
C VAL A 112 8.46 10.80 9.62
N ILE A 113 9.19 9.71 9.91
CA ILE A 113 10.59 9.75 10.33
C ILE A 113 11.46 9.73 9.07
N ALA A 114 11.96 10.91 8.70
CA ALA A 114 12.79 11.12 7.52
C ALA A 114 13.89 12.17 7.82
N PRO A 115 14.99 11.78 8.51
CA PRO A 115 15.99 12.72 9.02
C PRO A 115 16.76 13.48 7.93
N LEU A 116 16.81 12.93 6.71
CA LEU A 116 17.49 13.54 5.55
C LEU A 116 16.55 14.39 4.69
N PHE A 117 15.26 14.45 5.02
CA PHE A 117 14.28 15.24 4.30
C PHE A 117 14.28 16.70 4.81
N PRO A 118 14.27 17.71 3.92
CA PRO A 118 14.48 19.11 4.33
C PRO A 118 13.34 19.71 5.15
N GLN A 119 12.13 19.17 5.04
CA GLN A 119 10.99 19.66 5.82
C GLN A 119 11.04 19.07 7.24
N LYS A 120 10.94 19.94 8.25
CA LYS A 120 10.96 19.54 9.66
C LYS A 120 9.83 18.59 10.06
N ARG A 121 8.70 18.69 9.37
CA ARG A 121 7.52 17.87 9.60
C ARG A 121 6.95 17.48 8.26
N LYS A 122 6.87 16.17 8.02
CA LYS A 122 6.23 15.57 6.86
C LYS A 122 5.11 14.67 7.36
N GLU A 123 3.94 14.87 6.78
CA GLU A 123 2.80 14.00 6.96
C GLU A 123 2.84 12.90 5.90
N GLU A 124 2.33 11.74 6.27
CA GLU A 124 2.23 10.57 5.41
C GLU A 124 1.02 10.70 4.48
N GLY A 125 1.24 10.43 3.20
CA GLY A 125 0.20 10.34 2.18
C GLY A 125 0.15 8.97 1.55
N TRP A 126 -1.05 8.57 1.13
CA TRP A 126 -1.32 7.31 0.46
C TRP A 126 -1.99 7.52 -0.88
N TRP A 127 -1.72 6.60 -1.81
CA TRP A 127 -2.41 6.46 -3.07
C TRP A 127 -3.16 5.14 -3.11
N LEU A 128 -4.42 5.19 -3.49
CA LEU A 128 -5.17 4.04 -3.96
C LEU A 128 -5.21 4.09 -5.48
N VAL A 129 -4.82 2.99 -6.12
CA VAL A 129 -4.77 2.88 -7.58
C VAL A 129 -5.44 1.60 -8.00
N ILE A 130 -6.37 1.68 -8.95
CA ILE A 130 -6.90 0.51 -9.66
C ILE A 130 -6.32 0.51 -11.07
N GLY A 131 -5.73 -0.60 -11.47
CA GLY A 131 -5.15 -0.74 -12.80
C GLY A 131 -5.04 -2.18 -13.27
N ASP A 132 -4.67 -2.34 -14.54
CA ASP A 132 -4.34 -3.62 -15.14
C ASP A 132 -2.85 -3.65 -15.49
N SER A 133 -2.11 -4.49 -14.77
CA SER A 133 -0.67 -4.70 -14.99
C SER A 133 -0.34 -5.30 -16.37
N ALA A 134 -1.25 -6.08 -16.97
CA ALA A 134 -0.99 -6.72 -18.26
C ALA A 134 -1.02 -5.73 -19.43
N THR A 135 -1.91 -4.74 -19.35
CA THR A 135 -2.05 -3.69 -20.37
C THR A 135 -1.38 -2.38 -19.97
N ASN A 136 -0.78 -2.31 -18.78
CA ASN A 136 -0.20 -1.10 -18.20
C ASN A 136 -1.20 0.08 -18.18
N SER A 137 -2.46 -0.21 -17.83
CA SER A 137 -3.55 0.76 -17.81
C SER A 137 -3.96 1.13 -16.38
N LEU A 138 -4.17 2.42 -16.14
CA LEU A 138 -4.68 2.94 -14.87
C LEU A 138 -6.15 3.33 -15.05
N PHE A 139 -7.02 2.80 -14.20
CA PHE A 139 -8.47 3.03 -14.28
C PHE A 139 -8.97 4.06 -13.26
N SER A 140 -8.45 4.03 -12.03
CA SER A 140 -8.86 4.95 -10.98
C SER A 140 -7.70 5.24 -10.04
N ILE A 141 -7.65 6.46 -9.52
CA ILE A 141 -6.61 6.90 -8.60
C ILE A 141 -7.18 7.90 -7.60
N LYS A 142 -6.90 7.69 -6.31
CA LYS A 142 -7.24 8.64 -5.24
C LYS A 142 -6.08 8.81 -4.27
N ARG A 143 -5.90 10.03 -3.76
CA ARG A 143 -4.94 10.33 -2.69
C ARG A 143 -5.69 10.54 -1.38
N LEU A 144 -5.15 10.01 -0.28
CA LEU A 144 -5.72 10.16 1.05
C LEU A 144 -4.62 10.17 2.12
N THR A 145 -5.02 10.57 3.33
CA THR A 145 -4.26 10.34 4.56
C THR A 145 -5.07 9.39 5.42
N VAL A 146 -4.42 8.37 5.98
CA VAL A 146 -5.05 7.40 6.89
C VAL A 146 -4.59 7.75 8.31
N HIS A 147 -5.48 8.35 9.09
CA HIS A 147 -5.26 8.57 10.52
C HIS A 147 -5.51 7.25 11.27
N GLN A 148 -6.56 7.14 12.11
CA GLN A 148 -6.94 5.87 12.70
C GLN A 148 -7.71 4.98 11.70
N LYS A 149 -8.78 5.51 11.10
CA LYS A 149 -9.56 4.81 10.08
C LYS A 149 -9.78 5.69 8.87
N ALA A 150 -9.86 5.09 7.70
CA ALA A 150 -10.27 5.77 6.48
C ALA A 150 -11.17 4.86 5.65
N LYS A 151 -12.10 5.47 4.90
CA LYS A 151 -12.90 4.78 3.90
C LYS A 151 -12.89 5.59 2.61
N MET A 152 -12.67 4.92 1.50
CA MET A 152 -12.61 5.55 0.18
C MET A 152 -13.21 4.63 -0.88
N THR A 153 -14.08 5.18 -1.73
CA THR A 153 -14.61 4.46 -2.89
C THR A 153 -13.86 4.89 -4.15
N LEU A 154 -13.41 3.94 -4.97
CA LEU A 154 -12.83 4.20 -6.29
C LEU A 154 -13.81 3.72 -7.36
N ASP A 155 -14.10 4.61 -8.32
CA ASP A 155 -15.00 4.32 -9.42
C ASP A 155 -14.22 4.26 -10.74
N PHE A 156 -14.62 3.35 -11.62
CA PHE A 156 -14.16 3.28 -13.00
C PHE A 156 -15.22 2.66 -13.92
N THR A 157 -15.11 2.86 -15.23
CA THR A 157 -16.05 2.31 -16.20
C THR A 157 -15.57 0.96 -16.75
N ALA A 158 -16.45 -0.04 -16.80
CA ALA A 158 -16.17 -1.32 -17.42
C ALA A 158 -16.12 -1.18 -18.95
N GLN A 159 -14.94 -1.31 -19.55
CA GLN A 159 -14.76 -1.09 -21.00
C GLN A 159 -14.83 -2.35 -21.85
N ASN A 160 -14.39 -3.49 -21.30
CA ASN A 160 -14.27 -4.75 -22.02
C ASN A 160 -15.06 -5.84 -21.31
N ALA A 161 -15.76 -6.69 -22.08
CA ALA A 161 -16.39 -7.89 -21.55
C ALA A 161 -15.34 -8.99 -21.27
N GLY A 162 -15.67 -9.89 -20.35
CA GLY A 162 -14.85 -11.03 -19.99
C GLY A 162 -14.50 -11.07 -18.50
N LYS A 163 -13.52 -11.89 -18.15
CA LYS A 163 -12.96 -11.96 -16.79
C LYS A 163 -11.90 -10.87 -16.64
N MET A 164 -12.15 -9.92 -15.75
CA MET A 164 -11.21 -8.86 -15.42
C MET A 164 -10.32 -9.33 -14.26
N ASN A 165 -9.01 -9.20 -14.43
CA ASN A 165 -8.00 -9.50 -13.41
C ASN A 165 -7.21 -8.22 -13.14
N TYR A 166 -7.83 -7.26 -12.47
CA TYR A 166 -7.20 -6.00 -12.15
C TYR A 166 -6.47 -6.08 -10.82
N LYS A 167 -5.76 -5.02 -10.47
CA LYS A 167 -5.09 -4.87 -9.18
C LYS A 167 -5.50 -3.58 -8.52
N LEU A 168 -5.72 -3.66 -7.20
CA LEU A 168 -5.78 -2.52 -6.30
C LEU A 168 -4.42 -2.38 -5.63
N TYR A 169 -3.80 -1.22 -5.78
CA TYR A 169 -2.54 -0.86 -5.13
C TYR A 169 -2.82 0.17 -4.04
N PHE A 170 -2.24 -0.05 -2.87
CA PHE A 170 -2.21 0.89 -1.77
C PHE A 170 -0.75 1.29 -1.52
N ILE A 171 -0.38 2.50 -1.92
CA ILE A 171 1.01 2.92 -2.06
C ILE A 171 1.30 4.12 -1.15
N CYS A 172 2.31 4.00 -0.30
CA CYS A 172 2.78 5.09 0.56
C CYS A 172 3.57 6.12 -0.27
N ASP A 173 3.56 7.38 0.12
CA ASP A 173 4.41 8.41 -0.50
C ASP A 173 5.72 8.67 0.26
N SER A 174 5.91 8.00 1.41
CA SER A 174 6.90 8.36 2.44
C SER A 174 7.84 7.24 2.86
N TYR A 175 7.37 5.99 2.91
CA TYR A 175 8.16 4.83 3.32
C TYR A 175 8.19 3.80 2.19
N LEU A 176 9.29 3.07 2.08
CA LEU A 176 9.45 1.94 1.17
C LEU A 176 9.16 0.63 1.93
N GLY A 177 8.59 -0.36 1.24
CA GLY A 177 8.32 -1.70 1.79
C GLY A 177 6.99 -1.84 2.53
N VAL A 178 6.11 -0.83 2.44
CA VAL A 178 4.75 -0.84 3.03
C VAL A 178 3.64 -0.87 1.97
N ASP A 179 4.01 -0.87 0.70
CA ASP A 179 3.03 -0.88 -0.39
C ASP A 179 2.34 -2.25 -0.44
N GLN A 180 1.02 -2.24 -0.60
CA GLN A 180 0.20 -3.45 -0.63
C GLN A 180 -0.52 -3.57 -1.97
N GLU A 181 -0.65 -4.81 -2.46
CA GLU A 181 -1.33 -5.13 -3.71
C GLU A 181 -2.40 -6.20 -3.51
N PHE A 182 -3.57 -5.99 -4.11
CA PHE A 182 -4.70 -6.90 -4.02
C PHE A 182 -5.24 -7.26 -5.39
N ASP A 183 -5.54 -8.53 -5.60
CA ASP A 183 -6.16 -9.01 -6.84
C ASP A 183 -7.65 -8.64 -6.88
N LEU A 184 -8.04 -7.84 -7.86
CA LEU A 184 -9.41 -7.42 -8.10
C LEU A 184 -10.01 -8.22 -9.26
N LYS A 185 -10.73 -9.30 -8.94
CA LYS A 185 -11.30 -10.23 -9.93
C LYS A 185 -12.81 -10.09 -10.01
N PHE A 186 -13.32 -9.79 -11.20
CA PHE A 186 -14.75 -9.71 -11.47
C PHE A 186 -15.04 -10.01 -12.95
N ARG A 187 -16.31 -10.18 -13.30
CA ARG A 187 -16.73 -10.48 -14.68
C ARG A 187 -17.58 -9.34 -15.22
N VAL A 188 -17.29 -8.96 -16.46
CA VAL A 188 -18.07 -8.00 -17.23
C VAL A 188 -18.75 -8.75 -18.37
N GLU A 189 -20.04 -8.49 -18.58
CA GLU A 189 -20.83 -9.07 -19.67
C GLU A 189 -21.05 -8.07 -20.80
N GLU A 190 -21.27 -8.59 -22.01
CA GLU A 190 -21.76 -7.74 -23.09
C GLU A 190 -23.18 -7.30 -22.77
N PRO A 191 -23.57 -6.05 -23.12
CA PRO A 191 -24.94 -5.61 -22.96
C PRO A 191 -25.86 -6.55 -23.75
N GLY A 192 -26.69 -7.29 -23.03
CA GLY A 192 -27.56 -8.28 -23.62
C GLY A 192 -28.45 -7.66 -24.70
N ARG A 193 -28.30 -8.09 -25.96
CA ARG A 193 -29.33 -7.86 -26.99
C ARG A 193 -30.61 -8.47 -26.44
N SER A 194 -31.57 -7.62 -26.08
CA SER A 194 -32.90 -8.04 -25.66
C SER A 194 -33.45 -8.95 -26.77
N ARG A 195 -33.49 -10.27 -26.54
CA ARG A 195 -34.22 -11.19 -27.42
C ARG A 195 -35.70 -10.81 -27.28
N LYS A 196 -36.18 -9.91 -28.15
CA LYS A 196 -37.62 -9.75 -28.38
C LYS A 196 -38.13 -11.14 -28.76
N ARG A 197 -38.85 -11.78 -27.86
CA ARG A 197 -39.65 -12.97 -28.20
C ARG A 197 -40.59 -12.52 -29.33
N PRO A 198 -40.64 -13.22 -30.47
CA PRO A 198 -41.72 -13.01 -31.41
C PRO A 198 -43.02 -13.19 -30.64
N ARG A 199 -43.94 -12.23 -30.74
CA ARG A 199 -45.33 -12.52 -30.39
C ARG A 199 -45.77 -13.56 -31.42
N ASP A 200 -46.00 -14.78 -30.98
CA ASP A 200 -46.81 -15.72 -31.74
C ASP A 200 -48.21 -15.10 -31.80
N GLU A 201 -48.56 -14.60 -32.99
CA GLU A 201 -49.95 -14.32 -33.37
C GLU A 201 -50.52 -15.65 -33.86
N ASP A 202 -51.47 -16.20 -33.10
CA ASP A 202 -52.57 -17.06 -33.57
C ASP A 202 -53.75 -16.97 -32.59
#